data_AF-A0A1Q4ZD56-F1
#
_entry.id   AF-A0A1Q4ZD56-F1
#
_cell.length_a   1.000
_cell.length_b   1.000
_cell.length_c   1.000
_cell.angle_alpha   90.00
_cell.angle_beta   90.00
_cell.angle_gamma   90.00
#
_symmetry.space_group_name_H-M   'P 1'
#
loop_
_entity.id
_entity.type
_entity.pdbx_description
1 polymer ?
#
loop_
_entity_poly.entity_id
_entity_poly.type
_entity_poly.pdbx_seq_one_letter_code
_entity_poly.pdbx_strand_id
1 'polypeptide(L)'
;MESAPQVIHPRGGQDETAQRHDAPSGGPVPLVDEVAALWKELLNCPEVGAEDDFFALGGNSLTGIKIIERVALDYGVQLSVREFYLAQTPARVAGLIEQGRSGT
;
A
#
# COMPACT_ATOMS: atom_id res chain seq x y z
N MET A 1 -56.52 33.23 5.99
CA MET A 1 -55.99 31.99 6.59
C MET A 1 -55.04 31.40 5.57
N GLU A 2 -53.75 31.21 5.80
CA GLU A 2 -52.84 31.35 6.93
C GLU A 2 -51.42 31.39 6.30
N SER A 3 -50.52 32.17 6.89
CA SER A 3 -49.13 31.81 7.27
C SER A 3 -48.30 30.93 6.29
N ALA A 4 -47.04 31.20 5.96
CA ALA A 4 -45.97 31.95 6.65
C ALA A 4 -44.76 32.19 5.70
N PRO A 5 -43.85 33.13 6.02
CA PRO A 5 -42.64 33.42 5.25
C PRO A 5 -41.45 32.50 5.56
N GLN A 6 -40.47 32.52 4.63
CA GLN A 6 -39.14 31.90 4.61
C GLN A 6 -38.46 31.62 5.96
N VAL A 7 -37.96 30.39 6.11
CA VAL A 7 -36.90 30.04 7.06
C VAL A 7 -35.64 29.65 6.29
N ILE A 8 -34.60 30.46 6.50
CA ILE A 8 -33.24 30.19 6.09
C ILE A 8 -32.60 29.21 7.10
N HIS A 9 -32.02 28.11 6.62
CA HIS A 9 -31.00 27.38 7.35
C HIS A 9 -29.92 26.89 6.36
N PRO A 10 -28.71 27.48 6.39
CA PRO A 10 -27.51 26.83 5.91
C PRO A 10 -26.83 26.10 7.08
N ARG A 11 -26.66 24.78 6.96
CA ARG A 11 -25.76 23.90 7.75
C ARG A 11 -25.99 22.48 7.19
N GLY A 12 -25.02 21.72 6.71
CA GLY A 12 -23.57 21.77 6.91
C GLY A 12 -23.11 20.33 7.14
N GLY A 13 -22.11 19.89 6.37
CA GLY A 13 -21.37 18.64 6.60
C GLY A 13 -21.99 17.41 5.96
N GLN A 14 -21.26 16.47 5.35
CA GLN A 14 -19.83 16.18 5.26
C GLN A 14 -19.67 15.43 3.92
N ASP A 15 -18.71 15.82 3.09
CA ASP A 15 -17.49 15.01 2.93
C ASP A 15 -17.80 13.57 2.48
N GLU A 16 -18.19 13.43 1.21
CA GLU A 16 -17.92 12.19 0.49
C GLU A 16 -17.15 12.58 -0.77
N THR A 17 -16.03 13.29 -0.54
CA THR A 17 -14.88 13.15 -1.42
C THR A 17 -14.43 11.70 -1.30
N ALA A 18 -15.16 10.80 -1.96
CA ALA A 18 -14.72 9.46 -2.25
C ALA A 18 -13.36 9.62 -2.91
N GLN A 19 -12.34 9.31 -2.09
CA GLN A 19 -10.91 9.36 -2.31
C GLN A 19 -10.59 9.93 -3.69
N ARG A 20 -10.33 11.24 -3.77
CA ARG A 20 -9.50 11.72 -4.86
C ARG A 20 -8.23 10.90 -4.74
N HIS A 21 -8.09 9.91 -5.62
CA HIS A 21 -6.80 9.38 -5.99
C HIS A 21 -6.05 10.60 -6.50
N ASP A 22 -5.44 11.35 -5.60
CA ASP A 22 -4.42 12.33 -5.91
C ASP A 22 -3.37 11.50 -6.65
N ALA A 23 -3.44 11.60 -7.98
CA ALA A 23 -2.43 11.07 -8.88
C ALA A 23 -1.08 11.51 -8.30
N PRO A 24 -0.11 10.58 -8.09
CA PRO A 24 1.12 10.93 -7.40
C PRO A 24 1.75 12.10 -8.15
N SER A 25 1.87 13.22 -7.43
CA SER A 25 2.57 14.41 -7.89
C SER A 25 3.93 13.96 -8.44
N GLY A 26 4.23 14.33 -9.69
CA GLY A 26 5.25 13.73 -10.56
C GLY A 26 6.70 13.77 -10.07
N GLY A 27 6.97 13.09 -8.96
CA GLY A 27 8.29 12.65 -8.50
C GLY A 27 8.37 11.12 -8.50
N PRO A 28 9.55 10.55 -8.23
CA PRO A 28 9.71 9.10 -8.13
C PRO A 28 8.78 8.56 -7.05
N VAL A 29 8.00 7.53 -7.37
CA VAL A 29 7.27 6.77 -6.35
C VAL A 29 8.27 6.15 -5.39
N PRO A 30 8.07 6.27 -4.07
CA PRO A 30 8.99 5.67 -3.12
C PRO A 30 8.87 4.14 -3.19
N LEU A 31 9.99 3.43 -3.12
CA LEU A 31 10.04 1.96 -3.27
C LEU A 31 9.08 1.22 -2.34
N VAL A 32 8.86 1.76 -1.13
CA VAL A 32 7.88 1.20 -0.18
C VAL A 32 6.45 1.17 -0.73
N ASP A 33 6.05 2.16 -1.53
CA ASP A 33 4.72 2.20 -2.15
C ASP A 33 4.61 1.19 -3.30
N GLU A 34 5.69 1.02 -4.06
CA GLU A 34 5.78 -0.03 -5.09
C GLU A 34 5.70 -1.43 -4.46
N VAL A 35 6.39 -1.67 -3.35
CA VAL A 35 6.31 -2.93 -2.61
C VAL A 35 4.92 -3.12 -2.00
N ALA A 36 4.31 -2.08 -1.44
CA ALA A 36 2.94 -2.14 -0.91
C ALA A 36 1.91 -2.43 -2.02
N ALA A 37 2.15 -1.99 -3.25
CA ALA A 37 1.32 -2.35 -4.41
C ALA A 37 1.34 -3.86 -4.67
N LEU A 38 2.49 -4.53 -4.53
CA LEU A 38 2.57 -5.99 -4.65
C LEU A 38 1.69 -6.70 -3.61
N TRP A 39 1.57 -6.15 -2.39
CA TRP A 39 0.70 -6.71 -1.36
C TRP A 39 -0.77 -6.51 -1.74
N LYS A 40 -1.14 -5.30 -2.18
CA LYS A 40 -2.52 -5.01 -2.64
C LYS A 40 -2.96 -5.99 -3.72
N GLU A 41 -2.11 -6.21 -4.73
CA GLU A 41 -2.39 -7.10 -5.85
C GLU A 41 -2.45 -8.58 -5.43
N LEU A 42 -1.49 -9.06 -4.63
CA LEU A 42 -1.37 -10.49 -4.30
C LEU A 42 -2.26 -10.93 -3.14
N LEU A 43 -2.57 -10.03 -2.21
CA LEU A 43 -3.47 -10.27 -1.07
C LEU A 43 -4.92 -9.85 -1.37
N ASN A 44 -5.19 -9.21 -2.52
CA ASN A 44 -6.49 -8.65 -2.87
C ASN A 44 -7.01 -7.66 -1.81
N CYS A 45 -6.10 -6.83 -1.27
CA CYS A 45 -6.42 -5.83 -0.25
C CYS A 45 -6.60 -4.46 -0.91
N PRO A 46 -7.67 -3.69 -0.59
CA PRO A 46 -7.90 -2.38 -1.19
C PRO A 46 -6.84 -1.35 -0.80
N GLU A 47 -6.33 -1.43 0.43
CA GLU A 47 -5.31 -0.53 0.96
C GLU A 47 -4.29 -1.31 1.78
N VAL A 48 -3.01 -0.98 1.61
CA VAL A 48 -1.89 -1.55 2.37
C VAL A 48 -0.94 -0.41 2.67
N GLY A 49 -0.69 -0.17 3.94
CA GLY A 49 0.30 0.75 4.46
C GLY A 49 1.70 0.16 4.49
N ALA A 50 2.68 1.02 4.66
CA ALA A 50 4.11 0.68 4.68
C ALA A 50 4.49 -0.34 5.78
N GLU A 51 3.78 -0.31 6.90
CA GLU A 51 4.06 -1.13 8.10
C GLU A 51 3.03 -2.25 8.32
N ASP A 52 2.12 -2.47 7.36
CA ASP A 52 1.14 -3.54 7.50
C ASP A 52 1.81 -4.91 7.41
N ASP A 53 1.52 -5.75 8.39
CA ASP A 53 2.07 -7.09 8.47
C ASP A 53 1.42 -8.02 7.44
N PHE A 54 2.27 -8.68 6.65
CA PHE A 54 1.86 -9.61 5.62
C PHE A 54 0.91 -10.70 6.12
N PHE A 55 1.13 -11.28 7.31
CA PHE A 55 0.29 -12.34 7.86
C PHE A 55 -1.01 -11.80 8.44
N ALA A 56 -0.98 -10.60 9.05
CA ALA A 56 -2.17 -9.92 9.52
C ALA A 56 -3.15 -9.60 8.39
N LEU A 57 -2.63 -9.31 7.20
CA LEU A 57 -3.41 -9.09 5.97
C LEU A 57 -3.87 -10.40 5.28
N GLY A 58 -3.63 -11.57 5.89
CA GLY A 58 -4.04 -12.87 5.34
C GLY A 58 -3.02 -13.51 4.37
N GLY A 59 -1.78 -13.03 4.38
CA GLY A 59 -0.69 -13.59 3.62
C GLY A 59 -0.38 -15.05 3.98
N ASN A 60 -0.08 -15.83 2.96
CA ASN A 60 0.27 -17.25 3.06
C ASN A 60 1.53 -17.57 2.26
N SER A 61 2.00 -18.82 2.36
CA SER A 61 3.24 -19.28 1.71
C SER A 61 3.24 -19.06 0.20
N LEU A 62 2.10 -19.30 -0.48
CA LEU A 62 2.02 -19.13 -1.93
C LEU A 62 2.14 -17.66 -2.33
N THR A 63 1.41 -16.77 -1.65
CA THR A 63 1.52 -15.32 -1.89
C THR A 63 2.90 -14.78 -1.51
N GLY A 64 3.54 -15.31 -0.47
CA GLY A 64 4.89 -14.91 -0.06
C GLY A 64 5.94 -15.30 -1.09
N ILE A 65 5.86 -16.52 -1.63
CA ILE A 65 6.73 -16.96 -2.73
C ILE A 65 6.54 -16.06 -3.95
N LYS A 66 5.30 -15.77 -4.34
CA LYS A 66 5.01 -14.87 -5.48
C LYS A 66 5.60 -13.49 -5.29
N ILE A 67 5.52 -12.92 -4.09
CA ILE A 67 6.14 -11.63 -3.78
C ILE A 67 7.66 -11.71 -3.96
N ILE A 68 8.31 -12.72 -3.40
CA ILE A 68 9.77 -12.90 -3.50
C ILE A 68 10.20 -13.02 -4.97
N GLU A 69 9.50 -13.81 -5.77
CA GLU A 69 9.75 -13.95 -7.20
C GLU A 69 9.57 -12.61 -7.93
N ARG A 70 8.51 -11.87 -7.61
CA ARG A 70 8.23 -10.57 -8.21
C ARG A 70 9.31 -9.55 -7.88
N VAL A 71 9.73 -9.48 -6.61
CA VAL A 71 10.85 -8.65 -6.17
C VAL A 71 12.14 -8.96 -6.94
N ALA A 72 12.45 -10.24 -7.15
CA ALA A 72 13.62 -10.63 -7.93
C ALA A 72 13.53 -10.22 -9.41
N LEU A 73 12.34 -10.31 -10.01
CA LEU A 73 12.11 -9.96 -11.41
C LEU A 73 12.11 -8.44 -11.64
N ASP A 74 11.42 -7.67 -10.80
CA ASP A 74 11.24 -6.23 -10.97
C ASP A 74 12.48 -5.43 -10.52
N TYR A 75 13.22 -5.94 -9.53
CA TYR A 75 14.32 -5.19 -8.91
C TYR A 75 15.69 -5.85 -9.00
N GLY A 76 15.78 -7.07 -9.53
CA GLY A 76 17.03 -7.81 -9.65
C GLY A 76 17.62 -8.27 -8.32
N VAL A 77 16.85 -8.25 -7.23
CA VAL A 77 17.30 -8.63 -5.88
C VAL A 77 16.67 -9.95 -5.46
N GLN A 78 17.50 -10.95 -5.20
CA GLN A 78 17.06 -12.24 -4.66
C GLN A 78 16.90 -12.14 -3.14
N LEU A 79 15.66 -12.20 -2.66
CA LEU A 79 15.37 -12.30 -1.22
C LEU A 79 15.20 -13.76 -0.81
N SER A 80 15.84 -14.16 0.29
CA SER A 80 15.58 -15.47 0.88
C SER A 80 14.19 -15.48 1.52
N VAL A 81 13.52 -16.65 1.52
CA VAL A 81 12.25 -16.84 2.27
C VAL A 81 12.41 -16.41 3.72
N ARG A 82 13.53 -16.73 4.36
CA ARG A 82 13.82 -16.31 5.74
C ARG A 82 13.84 -14.79 5.91
N GLU A 83 14.44 -14.06 4.97
CA GLU A 83 14.54 -12.60 5.02
C GLU A 83 13.17 -11.96 4.86
N PHE A 84 12.39 -12.45 3.91
CA PHE A 84 11.00 -12.02 3.70
C PHE A 84 10.15 -12.21 4.96
N TYR A 85 10.19 -13.40 5.56
CA TYR A 85 9.43 -13.73 6.77
C TYR A 85 9.90 -12.96 8.02
N LEU A 86 11.13 -12.45 8.05
CA LEU A 86 11.62 -11.57 9.12
C LEU A 86 11.26 -10.10 8.89
N ALA A 87 11.15 -9.68 7.62
CA ALA A 87 10.80 -8.31 7.26
C ALA A 87 9.31 -8.03 7.52
N GLN A 88 8.43 -8.93 7.06
CA GLN A 88 6.97 -8.94 7.26
C GLN A 88 6.18 -7.75 6.71
N THR A 89 6.78 -6.56 6.61
CA THR A 89 6.12 -5.33 6.14
C THR A 89 6.74 -4.84 4.82
N PRO A 90 5.96 -4.10 4.00
CA PRO A 90 6.46 -3.47 2.79
C PRO A 90 7.70 -2.58 3.01
N ALA A 91 7.75 -1.80 4.09
CA ALA A 91 8.88 -0.91 4.38
C ALA A 91 10.16 -1.70 4.67
N ARG A 92 10.05 -2.79 5.43
CA ARG A 92 11.22 -3.64 5.72
C ARG A 92 11.72 -4.37 4.48
N VAL A 93 10.80 -4.85 3.64
CA VAL A 93 11.15 -5.49 2.36
C VAL A 93 11.78 -4.50 1.39
N ALA A 94 11.26 -3.28 1.29
CA ALA A 94 11.88 -2.20 0.52
C ALA A 94 13.32 -1.92 1.00
N GLY A 95 13.55 -1.89 2.31
CA GLY A 95 14.89 -1.76 2.88
C GLY A 95 15.85 -2.88 2.47
N LEU A 96 15.39 -4.13 2.44
CA LEU A 96 16.19 -5.27 1.96
C LEU A 96 16.53 -5.15 0.47
N ILE A 97 15.61 -4.66 -0.34
CA ILE A 97 15.83 -4.43 -1.77
C ILE A 97 16.90 -3.34 -1.96
N GLU A 98 16.82 -2.23 -1.24
CA GLU A 98 17.81 -1.15 -1.29
C GLU A 98 19.21 -1.63 -0.87
N GLN A 99 19.28 -2.46 0.17
CA GLN A 99 20.52 -3.09 0.63
C GLN A 99 21.09 -4.04 -0.43
N GLY A 100 20.26 -4.87 -1.05
CA GLY A 100 20.67 -5.79 -2.12
C GLY A 100 21.18 -5.07 -3.37
N ARG A 101 20.62 -3.89 -3.69
CA ARG A 101 21.10 -3.03 -4.79
C ARG A 101 22.41 -2.32 -4.48
N SER A 102 22.64 -1.96 -3.21
CA SER A 102 23.83 -1.23 -2.77
C SER A 102 25.04 -2.12 -2.51
N GLY A 103 24.86 -3.45 -2.45
CA GLY A 103 25.88 -4.44 -2.11
C GLY A 103 26.74 -4.96 -3.28
N THR A 104 26.90 -4.19 -4.36
CA THR A 104 27.85 -4.49 -5.46
C THR A 104 29.14 -3.72 -5.28
#